data_AF-A0A7J3U9F5-F1
#
_entry.id   AF-A0A7J3U9F5-F1
#
_cell.length_a   1.000
_cell.length_b   1.000
_cell.length_c   1.000
_cell.angle_alpha   90.00
_cell.angle_beta   90.00
_cell.angle_gamma   90.00
#
_symmetry.space_group_name_H-M   'P 1'
#
loop_
_entity.id
_entity.type
_entity.pdbx_description
1 polymer ?
#
loop_
_entity_poly.entity_id
_entity_poly.type
_entity_poly.pdbx_seq_one_letter_code
_entity_poly.pdbx_strand_id
1 'polypeptide(L)'
;IRNPHGGAIAAIGNTGLGYGMPGKVCTIGGGDSWITIEFFRQYGEEEHHMLGDAYSQTLVSYINNFDMTDLEAGHPKTLHEWVLLGDPSLRIGGCQ
;
A
#
# COMPACT_ATOMS: atom_id res chain seq x y z
N ILE A 1 15.30 -0.75 7.31
CA ILE A 1 14.86 -0.25 8.65
C ILE A 1 15.68 -0.87 9.79
N ARG A 2 16.98 -1.11 9.59
CA ARG A 2 17.85 -1.63 10.68
C ARG A 2 19.16 -0.84 10.81
N ASN A 3 19.37 0.18 9.96
CA ASN A 3 20.57 0.99 10.04
C ASN A 3 20.39 2.00 11.19
N PRO A 4 21.22 1.93 12.25
CA PRO A 4 21.09 2.79 13.43
C PRO A 4 21.45 4.26 13.15
N HIS A 5 22.07 4.55 12.00
CA HIS A 5 22.59 5.88 11.67
C HIS A 5 21.93 6.50 10.43
N GLY A 6 20.76 6.02 10.01
CA GLY A 6 19.97 6.66 8.96
C GLY A 6 19.07 5.72 8.14
N GLY A 7 18.51 6.25 7.06
CA GLY A 7 17.59 5.53 6.16
C GLY A 7 16.13 5.75 6.53
N ALA A 8 15.26 4.86 6.03
CA ALA A 8 13.83 4.93 6.26
C ALA A 8 13.42 4.37 7.63
N ILE A 9 12.49 5.05 8.30
CA ILE A 9 11.86 4.65 9.57
C ILE A 9 10.69 3.67 9.39
N ALA A 10 10.12 3.63 8.18
CA ALA A 10 9.16 2.64 7.72
C ALA A 10 9.29 2.48 6.18
N ALA A 11 8.88 1.34 5.64
CA ALA A 11 8.85 1.09 4.21
C ALA A 11 7.69 0.15 3.88
N ILE A 12 6.98 0.42 2.79
CA ILE A 12 5.97 -0.47 2.23
C ILE A 12 6.45 -0.91 0.85
N GLY A 13 6.27 -2.19 0.52
CA GLY A 13 6.56 -2.68 -0.82
C GLY A 13 6.35 -4.18 -0.96
N ASN A 14 6.54 -4.65 -2.19
CA ASN A 14 6.29 -6.05 -2.54
C ASN A 14 7.41 -6.95 -2.03
N THR A 15 7.04 -8.06 -1.42
CA THR A 15 7.97 -9.14 -1.05
C THR A 15 8.40 -10.00 -2.24
N GLY A 16 7.72 -9.86 -3.38
CA GLY A 16 8.00 -10.52 -4.65
C GLY A 16 7.88 -9.59 -5.85
N LEU A 17 7.48 -10.14 -7.01
CA LEU A 17 7.29 -9.37 -8.24
C LEU A 17 5.96 -8.62 -8.20
N GLY A 18 6.00 -7.31 -7.94
CA GLY A 18 4.83 -6.45 -8.01
C GLY A 18 4.18 -6.42 -9.40
N TYR A 19 2.85 -6.50 -9.44
CA TYR A 19 2.08 -6.51 -10.69
C TYR A 19 1.54 -5.13 -10.99
N GLY A 20 1.85 -4.60 -12.17
CA GLY A 20 1.36 -3.31 -12.63
C GLY A 20 0.59 -3.43 -13.94
N MET A 21 -0.30 -2.47 -14.18
CA MET A 21 -1.06 -2.38 -15.42
C MET A 21 -0.36 -1.40 -16.38
N PRO A 22 -0.13 -1.77 -17.66
CA PRO A 22 0.61 -0.91 -18.58
C PRO A 22 -0.24 0.23 -19.16
N GLY A 23 0.43 1.31 -19.58
CA GLY A 23 -0.20 2.37 -20.38
C GLY A 23 -1.28 3.14 -19.62
N LYS A 24 -2.41 3.44 -20.30
CA LYS A 24 -3.47 4.32 -19.75
C LYS A 24 -4.23 3.73 -18.56
N VAL A 25 -4.12 2.43 -18.34
CA VAL A 25 -4.79 1.75 -17.22
C VAL A 25 -3.91 1.64 -15.99
N CYS A 26 -2.67 2.17 -16.00
CA CYS A 26 -1.78 2.08 -14.84
C CYS A 26 -2.35 2.71 -13.58
N THR A 27 -3.18 3.76 -13.67
CA THR A 27 -3.74 4.42 -12.49
C THR A 27 -5.10 3.89 -12.05
N ILE A 28 -5.73 3.02 -12.85
CA ILE A 28 -7.12 2.57 -12.61
C ILE A 28 -7.27 1.05 -12.60
N GLY A 29 -6.38 0.32 -13.26
CA GLY A 29 -6.29 -1.13 -13.14
C GLY A 29 -5.55 -1.49 -11.85
N GLY A 30 -5.93 -2.62 -11.25
CA GLY A 30 -5.40 -3.06 -9.95
C GLY A 30 -3.89 -3.35 -9.94
N GLY A 31 -3.41 -3.96 -8.87
CA GLY A 31 -2.00 -4.22 -8.64
C GLY A 31 -1.29 -3.06 -7.92
N ASP A 32 0.02 -3.01 -8.04
CA ASP A 32 0.93 -2.08 -7.37
C ASP A 32 0.58 -0.62 -7.60
N SER A 33 0.19 -0.29 -8.82
CA SER A 33 -0.08 1.09 -9.19
C SER A 33 -1.34 1.60 -8.47
N TRP A 34 -2.41 0.81 -8.46
CA TRP A 34 -3.65 1.19 -7.77
C TRP A 34 -3.48 1.19 -6.25
N ILE A 35 -2.91 0.13 -5.67
CA ILE A 35 -2.76 0.02 -4.20
C ILE A 35 -1.87 1.14 -3.63
N THR A 36 -0.86 1.56 -4.38
CA THR A 36 0.02 2.67 -3.98
C THR A 36 -0.69 4.02 -4.07
N ILE A 37 -1.50 4.25 -5.11
CA ILE A 37 -2.32 5.48 -5.22
C ILE A 37 -3.34 5.54 -4.09
N GLU A 38 -3.99 4.41 -3.80
CA GLU A 38 -4.97 4.30 -2.73
C GLU A 38 -4.34 4.60 -1.36
N PHE A 39 -3.10 4.20 -1.11
CA PHE A 39 -2.38 4.60 0.11
C PHE A 39 -2.27 6.12 0.26
N PHE A 40 -1.90 6.83 -0.80
CA PHE A 40 -1.84 8.30 -0.75
C PHE A 40 -3.21 8.93 -0.54
N ARG A 41 -4.27 8.34 -1.12
CA ARG A 41 -5.65 8.78 -0.91
C ARG A 41 -6.09 8.59 0.54
N GLN A 42 -5.80 7.42 1.13
CA GLN A 42 -6.11 7.11 2.53
C GLN A 42 -5.36 8.06 3.49
N TYR A 43 -4.11 8.40 3.19
CA TYR A 43 -3.33 9.35 3.98
C TYR A 43 -3.81 10.81 3.83
N GLY A 44 -4.05 11.26 2.59
CA GLY A 44 -4.23 12.66 2.26
C GLY A 44 -5.68 13.14 2.16
N GLU A 45 -6.59 12.29 1.68
CA GLU A 45 -8.02 12.63 1.52
C GLU A 45 -8.86 12.07 2.68
N GLU A 46 -8.60 10.84 3.13
CA GLU A 46 -9.32 10.20 4.26
C GLU A 46 -8.69 10.51 5.63
N GLU A 47 -7.61 11.30 5.64
CA GLU A 47 -6.94 11.79 6.86
C GLU A 47 -6.43 10.70 7.82
N HIS A 48 -6.13 9.50 7.31
CA HIS A 48 -5.47 8.45 8.10
C HIS A 48 -3.99 8.76 8.28
N HIS A 49 -3.66 9.50 9.34
CA HIS A 49 -2.29 9.96 9.60
C HIS A 49 -1.42 8.94 10.33
N MET A 50 -2.00 7.90 10.92
CA MET A 50 -1.25 6.78 11.51
C MET A 50 -0.90 5.80 10.38
N LEU A 51 0.38 5.42 10.29
CA LEU A 51 0.90 4.59 9.20
C LEU A 51 0.16 3.26 9.07
N GLY A 52 -0.05 2.59 10.20
CA GLY A 52 -0.78 1.33 10.26
C GLY A 52 -2.25 1.47 9.85
N ASP A 53 -2.88 2.60 10.18
CA ASP A 53 -4.27 2.87 9.82
C ASP A 53 -4.40 3.11 8.32
N ALA A 54 -3.57 4.01 7.76
CA ALA A 54 -3.54 4.26 6.31
C ALA A 54 -3.28 2.97 5.53
N TYR A 55 -2.26 2.20 5.93
CA TYR A 55 -1.93 0.92 5.32
C TYR A 55 -3.10 -0.08 5.39
N SER A 56 -3.72 -0.26 6.56
CA SER A 56 -4.81 -1.21 6.75
C SER A 56 -6.04 -0.82 5.94
N GLN A 57 -6.38 0.47 5.90
CA GLN A 57 -7.52 0.98 5.13
C GLN A 57 -7.28 0.87 3.62
N THR A 58 -6.04 1.03 3.15
CA THR A 58 -5.67 0.71 1.77
C THR A 58 -5.97 -0.74 1.42
N LEU A 59 -5.59 -1.69 2.27
CA LEU A 59 -5.87 -3.12 2.04
C LEU A 59 -7.37 -3.41 2.02
N VAL A 60 -8.12 -2.84 2.97
CA VAL A 60 -9.59 -2.97 3.05
C VAL A 60 -10.25 -2.40 1.79
N SER A 61 -9.83 -1.21 1.36
CA SER A 61 -10.33 -0.57 0.14
C SER A 61 -10.04 -1.42 -1.10
N TYR A 62 -8.82 -1.96 -1.23
CA TYR A 62 -8.46 -2.83 -2.33
C TYR A 62 -9.32 -4.11 -2.38
N ILE A 63 -9.54 -4.76 -1.23
CA ILE A 63 -10.42 -5.94 -1.12
C ILE A 63 -11.86 -5.63 -1.57
N ASN A 64 -12.36 -4.43 -1.26
CA ASN A 64 -13.73 -4.03 -1.60
C ASN A 64 -13.90 -3.58 -3.07
N ASN A 65 -12.81 -3.28 -3.78
CA ASN A 65 -12.86 -2.77 -5.17
C ASN A 65 -12.56 -3.83 -6.24
N PHE A 66 -11.94 -4.96 -5.87
CA PHE A 66 -11.52 -5.99 -6.83
C PHE A 66 -12.08 -7.37 -6.47
N ASP A 67 -12.30 -8.20 -7.49
CA ASP A 67 -12.70 -9.60 -7.30
C ASP A 67 -11.50 -10.43 -6.82
N MET A 68 -11.52 -10.81 -5.54
CA MET A 68 -10.47 -11.64 -4.93
C MET A 68 -10.47 -13.10 -5.45
N THR A 69 -11.49 -13.50 -6.21
CA THR A 69 -11.54 -14.82 -6.85
C THR A 69 -10.88 -14.84 -8.23
N ASP A 70 -10.60 -13.66 -8.82
CA ASP A 70 -9.83 -13.54 -10.05
C ASP A 70 -8.33 -13.68 -9.76
N LEU A 71 -7.86 -14.93 -9.75
CA LEU A 71 -6.46 -15.26 -9.51
C LEU A 71 -5.55 -14.83 -10.67
N GLU A 72 -6.07 -14.76 -11.89
CA GLU A 72 -5.30 -14.39 -13.09
C GLU A 72 -4.96 -12.89 -13.08
N ALA A 73 -5.88 -12.05 -12.59
CA ALA A 73 -5.61 -10.64 -12.36
C ALA A 73 -4.58 -10.37 -11.26
N GLY A 74 -4.27 -11.36 -10.40
CA GLY A 74 -3.23 -11.26 -9.37
C GLY A 74 -3.62 -10.39 -8.17
N HIS A 75 -4.91 -10.14 -7.94
CA HIS A 75 -5.37 -9.32 -6.81
C HIS A 75 -5.01 -9.91 -5.44
N PRO A 76 -5.23 -11.21 -5.16
CA PRO A 76 -4.86 -11.80 -3.87
C PRO A 76 -3.35 -11.82 -3.63
N LYS A 77 -2.57 -11.94 -4.72
CA LYS A 77 -1.11 -11.88 -4.69
C LYS A 77 -0.63 -10.49 -4.31
N THR A 78 -1.18 -9.45 -4.94
CA THR A 78 -0.87 -8.03 -4.65
C THR A 78 -1.04 -7.74 -3.16
N LEU A 79 -2.17 -8.15 -2.58
CA LEU A 79 -2.44 -7.98 -1.14
C LEU A 79 -1.46 -8.72 -0.24
N HIS A 80 -1.10 -9.96 -0.58
CA HIS A 80 -0.19 -10.76 0.24
C HIS A 80 1.24 -10.24 0.24
N GLU A 81 1.69 -9.68 -0.87
CA GLU A 81 3.09 -9.29 -1.01
C GLU A 81 3.35 -7.83 -0.64
N TRP A 82 2.36 -6.95 -0.66
CA TRP A 82 2.50 -5.54 -0.33
C TRP A 82 2.60 -5.34 1.19
N VAL A 83 3.82 -5.46 1.73
CA VAL A 83 4.09 -5.56 3.17
C VAL A 83 4.62 -4.25 3.73
N LEU A 84 4.06 -3.83 4.86
CA LEU A 84 4.62 -2.78 5.72
C LEU A 84 5.72 -3.35 6.63
N LEU A 85 6.92 -2.79 6.52
CA LEU A 85 8.01 -2.95 7.49
C LEU A 85 8.20 -1.63 8.26
N GLY A 86 8.41 -1.71 9.57
CA GLY A 86 8.59 -0.54 10.44
C GLY A 86 7.57 -0.51 11.57
N ASP A 87 7.44 0.64 12.24
CA ASP A 87 6.47 0.83 13.31
C ASP A 87 5.11 1.30 12.73
N PRO A 88 4.06 0.47 12.77
CA PRO A 88 2.73 0.88 12.30
C PRO A 88 2.10 1.98 13.16
N SER A 89 2.58 2.20 14.39
CA SER A 89 2.11 3.30 15.24
C SER A 89 2.77 4.65 14.90
N LEU A 90 3.61 4.70 13.88
CA LEU A 90 4.20 5.96 13.40
C LEU A 90 3.10 6.90 12.85
N ARG A 91 3.07 8.14 13.36
CA ARG A 91 2.30 9.22 12.74
C ARG A 91 3.09 9.84 11.57
N ILE A 92 2.56 9.70 10.35
CA ILE A 92 3.15 10.26 9.14
C ILE A 92 3.02 11.80 9.19
N GLY A 93 4.13 12.51 8.98
CA GLY A 93 4.20 13.97 9.10
C GLY A 93 4.53 14.50 10.50
N GLY A 94 4.62 13.62 11.51
CA GLY A 94 4.98 13.98 12.88
C GLY A 94 3.83 14.55 13.71
N CYS A 95 4.12 14.92 14.95
CA CYS A 95 3.19 15.65 15.82
C CYS A 95 3.49 17.14 15.74
N GLN A 96 2.48 17.96 15.43
CA GLN A 96 2.47 19.39 15.75
C GLN A 96 2.09 19.58 17.22
#